data_AF-A0AAV4E4H1-F1
#
_entry.id   AF-A0AAV4E4H1-F1
#
_cell.length_a   1.000
_cell.length_b   1.000
_cell.length_c   1.000
_cell.angle_alpha   90.00
_cell.angle_beta   90.00
_cell.angle_gamma   90.00
#
_symmetry.space_group_name_H-M   'P 1'
#
loop_
_entity.id
_entity.type
_entity.pdbx_description
1 polymer ?
#
loop_
_entity_poly.entity_id
_entity_poly.type
_entity_poly.pdbx_seq_one_letter_code
_entity_poly.pdbx_strand_id
1 'polypeptide(L)' 'MIAVNYLNCCYHQHVDISYADSSLEFLHDLPAEPAIGLNKLLGLFYAALFNHNKGKAKELEAIIKNCGYAAVIDDVHVN' A
#
# COMPACT_ATOMS: atom_id res chain seq x y z
N MET A 1 1.24 -8.22 -7.24
CA MET A 1 1.40 -8.89 -5.93
C MET A 1 2.83 -8.87 -5.40
N ILE A 2 3.88 -9.31 -6.12
CA ILE A 2 5.25 -9.35 -5.55
C ILE A 2 5.71 -7.99 -5.00
N ALA A 3 5.48 -6.88 -5.73
CA ALA A 3 5.79 -5.53 -5.25
C ALA A 3 5.03 -5.16 -3.96
N VAL A 4 3.75 -5.52 -3.85
CA VAL A 4 2.94 -5.26 -2.66
C VAL A 4 3.42 -6.09 -1.47
N ASN A 5 3.74 -7.37 -1.68
CA ASN A 5 4.28 -8.23 -0.62
C ASN A 5 5.64 -7.70 -0.13
N TYR A 6 6.47 -7.21 -1.04
CA TYR A 6 7.73 -6.55 -0.68
C TYR A 6 7.50 -5.30 0.17
N LEU A 7 6.55 -4.43 -0.22
CA LEU A 7 6.18 -3.26 0.58
C LEU A 7 5.69 -3.65 1.98
N ASN A 8 4.90 -4.72 2.09
CA ASN A 8 4.46 -5.24 3.38
C ASN A 8 5.65 -5.67 4.27
N CYS A 9 6.60 -6.42 3.70
CA CYS A 9 7.83 -6.79 4.41
C CYS A 9 8.64 -5.57 4.86
N CYS A 10 8.82 -4.57 3.99
CA CYS A 10 9.52 -3.32 4.34
C CYS A 10 8.83 -2.62 5.51
N TYR A 11 7.50 -2.49 5.45
CA TYR A 11 6.72 -1.84 6.50
C TYR A 11 6.92 -2.53 7.87
N HIS A 12 6.78 -3.86 7.92
CA HIS A 12 6.94 -4.62 9.17
C HIS A 12 8.37 -4.65 9.71
N GLN A 13 9.36 -4.45 8.86
CA GLN A 13 10.76 -4.36 9.27
C GLN A 13 11.16 -2.95 9.71
N HIS A 14 10.24 -1.99 9.68
CA HIS A 14 10.50 -0.58 10.02
C HIS A 14 11.69 0.01 9.26
N VAL A 15 11.88 -0.41 7.99
CA VAL A 15 12.95 0.11 7.15
C VAL A 15 12.63 1.53 6.68
N ASP A 16 13.68 2.26 6.31
CA ASP A 16 13.56 3.57 5.70
C ASP A 16 12.81 3.51 4.35
N ILE A 17 12.06 4.56 4.02
CA ILE A 17 11.25 4.64 2.80
C ILE A 17 12.07 4.48 1.52
N SER A 18 13.36 4.84 1.53
CA SER A 18 14.26 4.67 0.38
C SER A 18 14.36 3.23 -0.14
N TYR A 19 14.07 2.23 0.70
CA TYR A 19 14.01 0.82 0.29
C TYR A 19 12.70 0.45 -0.42
N ALA A 20 11.67 1.27 -0.30
CA ALA A 20 10.34 1.09 -0.89
C ALA A 20 10.09 1.97 -2.12
N ASP A 21 10.83 3.07 -2.29
CA ASP A 21 10.60 4.09 -3.32
C ASP A 21 10.42 3.52 -4.73
N SER A 22 11.36 2.72 -5.24
CA SER A 22 11.24 2.16 -6.59
C SER A 22 10.03 1.23 -6.76
N SER A 23 9.60 0.54 -5.69
CA SER A 23 8.39 -0.28 -5.72
C SER A 23 7.11 0.57 -5.71
N LEU A 24 7.13 1.68 -4.98
CA LEU A 24 6.03 2.66 -4.95
C LEU A 24 5.89 3.36 -6.30
N GLU A 25 6.98 3.83 -6.90
CA GLU A 25 7.02 4.41 -8.25
C GLU A 25 6.51 3.42 -9.29
N PHE A 26 7.00 2.19 -9.26
CA PHE A 26 6.52 1.13 -10.16
C PHE A 26 5.00 0.95 -10.07
N LEU A 27 4.44 0.88 -8.86
CA LEU A 27 2.99 0.72 -8.67
C LEU A 27 2.20 1.94 -9.15
N HIS A 28 2.73 3.15 -8.94
CA HIS A 28 2.15 4.40 -9.42
C HIS A 28 2.05 4.41 -10.97
N ASP A 29 3.14 4.03 -11.63
CA ASP A 29 3.32 4.14 -13.09
C ASP A 29 2.64 3.03 -13.90
N LEU A 30 2.07 2.03 -13.24
CA LEU A 30 1.27 1.01 -13.92
C LEU A 30 0.15 1.67 -14.76
N PRO A 31 -0.31 1.06 -15.87
CA PRO A 31 -1.40 1.61 -16.67
C PRO A 31 -2.73 1.71 -15.86
N ALA A 32 -3.69 2.47 -16.35
CA ALA A 32 -5.02 2.54 -15.73
C ALA A 32 -5.89 1.37 -16.22
N GLU A 33 -5.57 0.15 -15.79
CA GLU A 33 -6.32 -1.06 -16.15
C GLU A 33 -7.08 -1.65 -14.95
N PRO A 34 -8.32 -2.10 -15.12
CA PRO A 34 -9.10 -2.68 -14.02
C PRO A 34 -8.38 -3.85 -13.32
N ALA A 35 -7.63 -4.65 -14.07
CA ALA A 35 -6.89 -5.82 -13.57
C ALA A 35 -5.80 -5.47 -12.54
N ILE A 36 -5.35 -4.23 -12.47
CA ILE A 36 -4.27 -3.77 -11.58
C ILE A 36 -4.70 -2.69 -10.60
N GLY A 37 -5.99 -2.30 -10.61
CA GLY A 37 -6.54 -1.27 -9.73
C GLY A 37 -6.29 -1.54 -8.24
N LEU A 38 -6.36 -2.80 -7.80
CA LEU A 38 -6.05 -3.18 -6.43
C LEU A 38 -4.56 -2.94 -6.07
N ASN A 39 -3.63 -3.27 -6.96
CA ASN A 39 -2.20 -3.05 -6.70
C ASN A 39 -1.88 -1.55 -6.54
N LYS A 40 -2.53 -0.70 -7.36
CA LYS A 40 -2.42 0.76 -7.25
C LYS A 40 -2.98 1.28 -5.93
N LEU A 41 -4.17 0.82 -5.55
CA LEU A 41 -4.81 1.21 -4.28
C LEU A 41 -3.93 0.84 -3.08
N LEU A 42 -3.33 -0.35 -3.09
CA LEU A 42 -2.40 -0.79 -2.05
C LEU A 42 -1.10 0.03 -2.06
N GLY A 43 -0.57 0.38 -3.23
CA GLY A 43 0.58 1.29 -3.34
C GLY A 43 0.33 2.64 -2.68
N LEU A 44 -0.84 3.24 -2.93
CA LEU A 44 -1.25 4.50 -2.28
C LEU A 44 -1.38 4.35 -0.77
N PHE A 45 -1.90 3.21 -0.29
CA PHE A 45 -2.04 2.94 1.14
C PHE A 45 -0.68 2.88 1.82
N TYR A 46 0.28 2.12 1.29
CA TYR A 46 1.64 2.05 1.84
C TYR A 46 2.37 3.39 1.74
N ALA A 47 2.22 4.12 0.63
CA ALA A 47 2.79 5.48 0.52
C ALA A 47 2.26 6.40 1.63
N ALA A 48 0.97 6.34 1.96
CA ALA A 48 0.40 7.13 3.07
C ALA A 48 0.99 6.72 4.44
N LEU A 49 1.23 5.43 4.67
CA LEU A 49 1.84 4.92 5.89
C LEU A 49 3.29 5.40 6.06
N PHE A 50 4.11 5.25 5.02
CA PHE A 50 5.52 5.68 5.04
C PHE A 50 5.65 7.20 5.21
N ASN A 51 4.72 7.98 4.65
CA ASN A 51 4.67 9.43 4.82
C ASN A 51 3.99 9.89 6.12
N HIS A 52 3.67 8.95 7.04
CA HIS A 52 2.96 9.22 8.30
C HIS A 52 1.64 9.99 8.13
N ASN A 53 1.00 9.88 6.95
CA ASN A 53 -0.27 10.53 6.64
C ASN A 53 -1.44 9.65 7.11
N LYS A 54 -1.69 9.67 8.41
CA LYS A 54 -2.72 8.85 9.06
C LYS A 54 -4.11 9.04 8.47
N GLY A 55 -4.48 10.27 8.12
CA GLY A 55 -5.79 10.58 7.54
C GLY A 55 -5.99 9.85 6.21
N LYS A 56 -4.98 9.92 5.32
CA LYS A 56 -5.05 9.25 4.03
C LYS A 56 -4.96 7.73 4.15
N ALA A 57 -4.14 7.23 5.07
CA ALA A 57 -4.03 5.80 5.33
C ALA A 57 -5.38 5.20 5.79
N LYS A 58 -6.10 5.84 6.71
CA LYS A 58 -7.43 5.38 7.17
C LYS A 58 -8.50 5.42 6.07
N GLU A 59 -8.48 6.46 5.23
CA GLU A 59 -9.40 6.55 4.09
C GLU A 59 -9.20 5.36 3.14
N LEU A 60 -7.94 5.08 2.78
CA LEU A 60 -7.59 3.99 1.86
C LEU A 60 -7.85 2.61 2.48
N GLU A 61 -7.53 2.43 3.76
CA GLU A 61 -7.84 1.22 4.54
C GLU A 61 -9.34 0.90 4.48
N ALA A 62 -10.21 1.90 4.69
CA ALA A 62 -11.65 1.73 4.62
C ALA A 62 -12.12 1.31 3.22
N ILE A 63 -11.59 1.93 2.15
CA ILE A 63 -11.92 1.55 0.77
C ILE A 63 -11.50 0.10 0.51
N ILE A 64 -10.26 -0.27 0.85
CA ILE A 64 -9.72 -1.63 0.65
C ILE A 64 -10.59 -2.67 1.37
N LYS A 65 -10.98 -2.40 2.63
CA LYS A 65 -11.86 -3.27 3.42
C LYS A 65 -13.26 -3.37 2.80
N ASN A 66 -13.86 -2.25 2.41
CA ASN A 66 -15.19 -2.21 1.80
C ASN A 66 -15.25 -2.92 0.44
N CYS A 67 -14.13 -2.99 -0.28
CA CYS A 67 -14.00 -3.76 -1.50
C CYS A 67 -13.77 -5.27 -1.28
N GLY A 68 -13.72 -5.75 -0.04
CA GLY A 68 -13.56 -7.17 0.29
C GLY A 68 -12.12 -7.66 0.40
N TYR A 69 -11.13 -6.75 0.43
CA TYR A 69 -9.70 -7.09 0.45
C TYR A 69 -9.05 -6.88 1.83
N ALA A 70 -9.83 -6.97 2.90
CA ALA A 70 -9.33 -6.75 4.26
C ALA A 70 -8.14 -7.67 4.62
N ALA A 71 -8.18 -8.94 4.20
CA ALA A 71 -7.13 -9.93 4.45
C ALA A 71 -5.78 -9.59 3.81
N VAL A 72 -5.71 -8.62 2.89
CA VAL A 72 -4.47 -8.20 2.23
C VAL A 72 -3.68 -7.20 3.09
N ILE A 73 -4.32 -6.61 4.10
CA ILE A 73 -3.75 -5.55 4.95
C ILE A 73 -4.05 -5.77 6.44
N ASP A 74 -4.44 -6.98 6.85
CA ASP A 74 -4.91 -7.23 8.23
C ASP A 74 -3.81 -7.12 9.29
N ASP A 75 -2.57 -7.33 8.87
CA ASP A 75 -1.35 -7.24 9.66
C ASP A 75 -0.87 -5.79 9.81
N VAL A 76 -1.39 -4.88 8.99
CA VAL A 76 -0.96 -3.48 8.95
C VAL A 76 -1.82 -2.62 9.89
N HIS A 77 -1.19 -1.94 10.85
CA HIS A 77 -1.90 -1.12 11.85
C HIS A 77 -1.70 0.37 11.58
N VAL A 78 -2.79 1.08 11.25
CA VAL A 78 -2.78 2.54 11.08
C VAL A 78 -2.85 3.22 12.46
N ASN A 79 -1.71 3.30 13.16
CA ASN A 79 -1.57 4.01 14.44
C ASN A 79 -1.76 5.51 14.30
#